data_AF-D3KI59-F1
#
_entry.id   AF-D3KI59-F1
#
_cell.length_a   1.000
_cell.length_b   1.000
_cell.length_c   1.000
_cell.angle_alpha   90.00
_cell.angle_beta   90.00
_cell.angle_gamma   90.00
#
_symmetry.space_group_name_H-M   'P 1'
#
loop_
_entity.id
_entity.type
_entity.pdbx_description
1 polymer ?
#
loop_
_entity_poly.entity_id
_entity_poly.type
_entity_poly.pdbx_seq_one_letter_code
_entity_poly.pdbx_strand_id
1 'polypeptide(L)'
;MPGIVRILAIPHCATPAAIRQLLSHHGTIDRIYLKPENNANAVARAAGANEPVHTRYIDGYVEFADASQAKFVCQILNGRSMSYGLAREKKSRFSRYVWRLAHMPNMEWTDINYEHSCLSRSREAIIKAELATRSKNLGDYLLRLQRTRARRNMSSSEEESSSSTEEDGPGYRRHPVIRQRGIRSEKGRIDCLLGLL
;
A
#
# COMPACT_ATOMS: atom_id res chain seq x y z
N MET A 1 24.49 -10.29 24.33
CA MET A 1 24.33 -9.75 22.95
C MET A 1 22.87 -9.87 22.60
N PRO A 2 22.21 -8.87 22.01
CA PRO A 2 20.78 -8.94 21.74
C PRO A 2 20.47 -10.10 20.78
N GLY A 3 19.31 -10.72 20.98
CA GLY A 3 18.86 -11.87 20.20
C GLY A 3 17.53 -11.60 19.54
N ILE A 4 17.43 -11.90 18.25
CA ILE A 4 16.19 -11.67 17.49
C ILE A 4 15.46 -13.00 17.25
N VAL A 5 14.15 -12.96 17.50
CA VAL A 5 13.22 -14.05 17.18
C VAL A 5 12.18 -13.54 16.20
N ARG A 6 12.02 -14.26 15.09
CA ARG A 6 10.94 -14.05 14.14
C ARG A 6 9.72 -14.88 14.52
N ILE A 7 8.57 -14.24 14.57
CA ILE A 7 7.25 -14.85 14.68
C ILE A 7 6.71 -15.02 13.26
N LEU A 8 6.48 -16.27 12.86
CA LEU A 8 6.08 -16.64 11.49
C LEU A 8 4.56 -16.70 11.31
N ALA A 9 3.78 -16.59 12.40
CA ALA A 9 2.33 -16.59 12.34
C ALA A 9 1.76 -15.84 13.54
N ILE A 10 0.97 -14.81 13.25
CA ILE A 10 0.33 -13.97 14.26
C ILE A 10 -1.19 -14.17 14.23
N PRO A 11 -1.85 -14.40 15.38
CA PRO A 11 -3.30 -14.52 15.46
C PRO A 11 -4.00 -13.23 15.03
N HIS A 12 -5.21 -13.34 14.50
CA HIS A 12 -5.98 -12.19 14.00
C HIS A 12 -6.26 -11.12 15.07
N CYS A 13 -6.35 -11.51 16.34
CA CYS A 13 -6.67 -10.63 17.45
C CYS A 13 -5.44 -10.17 18.24
N ALA A 14 -4.24 -10.58 17.84
CA ALA A 14 -3.01 -10.27 18.57
C ALA A 14 -2.51 -8.86 18.24
N THR A 15 -2.38 -8.05 19.28
CA THR A 15 -1.71 -6.74 19.22
C THR A 15 -0.24 -6.88 19.66
N PRO A 16 0.65 -5.94 19.27
CA PRO A 16 2.04 -5.95 19.75
C PRO A 16 2.14 -5.97 21.28
N ALA A 17 1.24 -5.26 21.96
CA ALA A 17 1.17 -5.24 23.42
C ALA A 17 0.80 -6.61 24.01
N ALA A 18 -0.15 -7.32 23.40
CA ALA A 18 -0.52 -8.67 23.86
C ALA A 18 0.63 -9.66 23.68
N ILE A 19 1.34 -9.60 22.54
CA ILE A 19 2.52 -10.45 22.30
C ILE A 19 3.64 -10.14 23.30
N ARG A 20 3.86 -8.85 23.61
CA ARG A 20 4.80 -8.43 24.66
C ARG A 20 4.47 -9.08 25.99
N GLN A 21 3.21 -9.00 26.43
CA GLN A 21 2.78 -9.60 27.70
C GLN A 21 3.02 -11.11 27.73
N LEU A 22 2.66 -11.82 26.64
CA LEU A 22 2.85 -13.28 26.57
C LEU A 22 4.33 -13.68 26.65
N LEU A 23 5.20 -12.98 25.91
CA LEU A 23 6.62 -13.34 25.84
C LEU A 23 7.43 -12.78 27.04
N SER A 24 6.94 -11.72 27.70
CA SER A 24 7.63 -11.09 28.83
C SER A 24 7.77 -12.03 30.04
N HIS A 25 6.98 -13.10 30.12
CA HIS A 25 7.11 -14.13 31.14
C HIS A 25 8.37 -15.01 30.96
N HIS A 26 8.90 -15.10 29.74
CA HIS A 26 10.00 -16.00 29.39
C HIS A 26 11.33 -15.27 29.21
N GLY A 27 11.32 -13.95 29.02
CA GLY A 27 12.53 -13.15 28.86
C GLY A 27 12.25 -11.66 28.83
N THR A 28 13.32 -10.87 28.93
CA THR A 28 13.28 -9.41 28.86
C THR A 28 13.29 -8.96 27.40
N ILE A 29 12.25 -8.24 27.00
CA ILE A 29 12.02 -7.81 25.61
C ILE A 29 12.22 -6.31 25.49
N ASP A 30 13.05 -5.90 24.55
CA ASP A 30 13.28 -4.49 24.25
C ASP A 30 12.31 -4.03 23.17
N ARG A 31 12.57 -4.44 21.92
CA ARG A 31 11.82 -3.98 20.75
C ARG A 31 10.92 -5.08 20.18
N ILE A 32 9.77 -4.65 19.65
CA ILE A 32 8.81 -5.53 18.98
C ILE A 32 8.32 -4.80 17.74
N TYR A 33 8.33 -5.50 16.61
CA TYR A 33 7.81 -5.03 15.35
C TYR A 33 6.94 -6.11 14.74
N LEU A 34 5.68 -5.79 14.44
CA LEU A 34 4.80 -6.70 13.72
C LEU A 34 4.54 -6.11 12.33
N LYS A 35 4.79 -6.91 11.31
CA LYS A 35 4.57 -6.55 9.92
C LYS A 35 3.06 -6.61 9.62
N PRO A 36 2.42 -5.48 9.31
CA PRO A 36 1.00 -5.48 8.95
C PRO A 36 0.78 -6.22 7.63
N GLU A 37 -0.41 -6.77 7.47
CA GLU A 37 -0.92 -7.27 6.20
C GLU A 37 -1.09 -6.12 5.19
N ASN A 38 -0.99 -6.43 3.90
CA ASN A 38 -1.26 -5.45 2.84
C ASN A 38 -2.69 -4.90 2.96
N ASN A 39 -2.83 -3.57 2.84
CA ASN A 39 -4.11 -2.88 2.95
C ASN A 39 -5.17 -3.43 1.97
N ALA A 40 -4.77 -3.77 0.74
CA ALA A 40 -5.67 -4.36 -0.25
C ALA A 40 -6.32 -5.67 0.24
N ASN A 41 -5.56 -6.53 0.90
CA ASN A 41 -6.07 -7.79 1.44
C ASN A 41 -6.99 -7.55 2.64
N ALA A 42 -6.64 -6.58 3.49
CA ALA A 42 -7.45 -6.19 4.63
C ALA A 42 -8.83 -5.68 4.18
N VAL A 43 -8.87 -4.83 3.14
CA VAL A 43 -10.11 -4.32 2.53
C VAL A 43 -10.90 -5.44 1.86
N ALA A 44 -10.24 -6.31 1.09
CA ALA A 44 -10.91 -7.44 0.43
C ALA A 44 -11.58 -8.39 1.43
N ARG A 45 -10.93 -8.69 2.57
CA ARG A 45 -11.54 -9.50 3.63
C ARG A 45 -12.73 -8.81 4.29
N ALA A 46 -12.59 -7.53 4.62
CA ALA A 46 -13.66 -6.77 5.25
C ALA A 46 -14.91 -6.71 4.34
N ALA A 47 -14.72 -6.52 3.04
CA ALA A 47 -15.78 -6.54 2.05
C ALA A 47 -16.48 -7.91 1.95
N GLY A 48 -15.72 -9.01 2.08
CA GLY A 48 -16.29 -10.37 2.04
C GLY A 48 -17.02 -10.80 3.31
N ALA A 49 -16.71 -10.22 4.46
CA ALA A 49 -17.23 -10.65 5.77
C ALA A 49 -18.22 -9.66 6.42
N ASN A 50 -18.49 -8.49 5.81
CA ASN A 50 -19.22 -7.37 6.45
C ASN A 50 -18.66 -7.00 7.84
N GLU A 51 -17.37 -7.24 8.06
CA GLU A 51 -16.67 -6.93 9.30
C GLU A 51 -15.89 -5.62 9.15
N PRO A 52 -15.63 -4.90 10.25
CA PRO A 52 -14.75 -3.73 10.21
C PRO A 52 -13.36 -4.10 9.66
N VAL A 53 -12.70 -3.15 9.00
CA VAL A 53 -11.31 -3.32 8.57
C VAL A 53 -10.42 -3.32 9.82
N HIS A 54 -9.80 -4.45 10.13
CA HIS A 54 -8.84 -4.56 11.24
C HIS A 54 -7.45 -4.89 10.70
N THR A 55 -6.43 -4.28 11.29
CA THR A 55 -5.03 -4.58 10.97
C THR A 55 -4.67 -5.96 11.46
N ARG A 56 -4.47 -6.89 10.52
CA ARG A 56 -3.86 -8.18 10.79
C ARG A 56 -2.35 -8.05 10.60
N TYR A 57 -1.59 -8.86 11.33
CA TYR A 57 -0.16 -8.98 11.14
C TYR A 57 0.17 -10.32 10.48
N ILE A 58 1.12 -10.31 9.55
CA ILE A 58 1.57 -11.52 8.84
C ILE A 58 2.72 -12.15 9.61
N ASP A 59 3.76 -11.34 9.84
CA ASP A 59 5.01 -11.73 10.49
C ASP A 59 5.34 -10.74 11.60
N GLY A 60 6.27 -11.11 12.48
CA GLY A 60 6.79 -10.21 13.49
C GLY A 60 8.22 -10.53 13.90
N TYR A 61 8.87 -9.56 14.50
CA TYR A 61 10.22 -9.64 15.02
C TYR A 61 10.23 -9.14 16.46
N VAL A 62 10.91 -9.88 17.32
CA VAL A 62 11.05 -9.58 18.74
C VAL A 62 12.53 -9.59 19.09
N GLU A 63 13.00 -8.51 19.68
CA GLU A 63 14.36 -8.37 20.20
C GLU A 63 14.36 -8.66 21.70
N PHE A 64 15.10 -9.68 22.09
CA PHE A 64 15.41 -10.00 23.47
C PHE A 64 16.75 -9.37 23.86
N ALA A 65 16.86 -8.98 25.13
CA ALA A 65 18.08 -8.40 25.68
C ALA A 65 19.31 -9.33 25.53
N ASP A 66 19.09 -10.66 25.56
CA ASP A 66 20.14 -11.65 25.35
C ASP A 66 19.77 -12.76 24.36
N ALA A 67 20.74 -13.15 23.52
CA ALA A 67 20.62 -14.19 22.52
C ALA A 67 20.38 -15.58 23.11
N SER A 68 20.89 -15.82 24.33
CA SER A 68 20.63 -17.06 25.05
C SER A 68 19.14 -17.20 25.37
N GLN A 69 18.50 -16.11 25.81
CA GLN A 69 17.05 -16.09 26.06
C GLN A 69 16.28 -16.31 24.76
N ALA A 70 16.66 -15.62 23.68
CA ALA A 70 16.02 -15.78 22.38
C ALA A 70 16.04 -17.24 21.89
N LYS A 71 17.20 -17.92 22.01
CA LYS A 71 17.36 -19.33 21.66
C LYS A 71 16.51 -20.24 22.56
N PHE A 72 16.53 -20.01 23.87
CA PHE A 72 15.77 -20.79 24.84
C PHE A 72 14.26 -20.67 24.63
N VAL A 73 13.76 -19.44 24.45
CA VAL A 73 12.36 -19.15 24.15
C VAL A 73 11.93 -19.87 22.87
N CYS A 74 12.75 -19.81 21.82
CA CYS A 74 12.46 -20.50 20.57
C CYS A 74 12.41 -22.03 20.74
N GLN A 75 13.29 -22.62 21.53
CA GLN A 75 13.30 -24.07 21.78
C GLN A 75 12.09 -24.53 22.59
N ILE A 76 11.65 -23.73 23.57
CA ILE A 76 10.57 -24.10 24.47
C ILE A 76 9.21 -23.81 23.86
N LEU A 77 9.01 -22.61 23.30
CA LEU A 77 7.69 -22.17 22.88
C LEU A 77 7.31 -22.66 21.48
N ASN A 78 8.27 -22.93 20.59
CA ASN A 78 7.94 -23.34 19.23
C ASN A 78 7.14 -24.65 19.24
N GLY A 79 5.97 -24.63 18.59
CA GLY A 79 5.03 -25.76 18.59
C GLY A 79 4.12 -25.86 19.82
N ARG A 80 4.24 -24.97 20.81
CA ARG A 80 3.35 -24.91 21.99
C ARG A 80 2.22 -23.91 21.81
N SER A 81 1.15 -24.06 22.60
CA SER A 81 0.05 -23.10 22.69
C SER A 81 0.57 -21.70 23.04
N MET A 82 -0.07 -20.65 22.51
CA MET A 82 0.32 -19.28 22.82
C MET A 82 0.05 -18.88 24.27
N SER A 83 -0.86 -19.58 24.94
CA SER A 83 -1.18 -19.40 26.36
C SER A 83 -0.36 -20.30 27.29
N TYR A 84 0.61 -21.04 26.75
CA TYR A 84 1.47 -21.93 27.52
C TYR A 84 2.17 -21.17 28.66
N GLY A 85 2.08 -21.69 29.88
CA GLY A 85 2.71 -21.09 31.07
C GLY A 85 1.89 -19.98 31.74
N LEU A 86 0.72 -19.61 31.22
CA LEU A 86 -0.21 -18.72 31.92
C LEU A 86 -1.10 -19.49 32.90
N ALA A 87 -1.38 -18.89 34.07
CA ALA A 87 -2.23 -19.49 35.11
C ALA A 87 -3.65 -19.89 34.64
N ARG A 88 -4.16 -19.27 33.57
CA ARG A 88 -5.46 -19.61 32.94
C ARG A 88 -5.30 -20.01 31.48
N GLU A 89 -4.39 -20.93 31.21
CA GLU A 89 -4.05 -21.39 29.85
C GLU A 89 -5.28 -21.73 28.99
N LYS A 90 -6.21 -22.55 29.52
CA LYS A 90 -7.40 -23.04 28.79
C LYS A 90 -8.49 -21.99 28.54
N LYS A 91 -8.52 -20.91 29.34
CA LYS A 91 -9.51 -19.82 29.21
C LYS A 91 -8.97 -18.66 28.38
N SER A 92 -7.68 -18.67 28.04
CA SER A 92 -7.07 -17.61 27.24
C SER A 92 -7.63 -17.60 25.82
N ARG A 93 -7.88 -16.41 25.28
CA ARG A 93 -8.24 -16.20 23.87
C ARG A 93 -7.21 -16.81 22.91
N PHE A 94 -5.96 -16.93 23.38
CA PHE A 94 -4.85 -17.44 22.59
C PHE A 94 -4.66 -18.97 22.68
N SER A 95 -5.51 -19.69 23.42
CA SER A 95 -5.34 -21.13 23.68
C SER A 95 -5.36 -22.01 22.42
N ARG A 96 -6.09 -21.60 21.38
CA ARG A 96 -6.18 -22.34 20.12
C ARG A 96 -4.98 -22.11 19.20
N TYR A 97 -4.20 -21.06 19.43
CA TYR A 97 -3.07 -20.71 18.59
C TYR A 97 -1.79 -21.35 19.09
N VAL A 98 -0.93 -21.70 18.15
CA VAL A 98 0.37 -22.33 18.41
C VAL A 98 1.46 -21.35 17.99
N TRP A 99 2.49 -21.23 18.81
CA TRP A 99 3.68 -20.46 18.49
C TRP A 99 4.45 -21.10 17.33
N ARG A 100 4.79 -20.26 16.34
CA ARG A 100 5.73 -20.61 15.28
C ARG A 100 6.87 -19.58 15.30
N LEU A 101 7.97 -19.97 15.92
CA LEU A 101 9.11 -19.09 16.19
C LEU A 101 10.35 -19.58 15.47
N ALA A 102 11.17 -18.64 15.00
CA ALA A 102 12.48 -18.91 14.43
C ALA A 102 13.51 -17.97 15.06
N HIS A 103 14.53 -18.53 15.69
CA HIS A 103 15.68 -17.77 16.17
C HIS A 103 16.60 -17.42 15.00
N MET A 104 17.02 -16.17 14.92
CA MET A 104 17.90 -15.67 13.85
C MET A 104 19.25 -15.27 14.46
N PRO A 105 20.25 -16.16 14.45
CA PRO A 105 21.59 -15.80 14.92
C PRO A 105 22.21 -14.76 13.98
N ASN A 106 22.92 -13.78 14.55
CA ASN A 106 23.70 -12.75 13.83
C ASN A 106 22.88 -11.69 13.08
N MET A 107 21.58 -11.57 13.33
CA MET A 107 20.77 -10.51 12.75
C MET A 107 20.69 -9.32 13.70
N GLU A 108 20.91 -8.10 13.18
CA GLU A 108 20.69 -6.87 13.93
C GLU A 108 19.30 -6.30 13.68
N TRP A 109 18.79 -5.49 14.62
CA TRP A 109 17.46 -4.87 14.48
C TRP A 109 17.40 -3.89 13.29
N THR A 110 18.52 -3.26 12.98
CA THR A 110 18.73 -2.36 11.84
C THR A 110 18.45 -3.06 10.51
N ASP A 111 18.86 -4.32 10.37
CA ASP A 111 18.73 -5.11 9.14
C ASP A 111 17.26 -5.38 8.77
N ILE A 112 16.40 -5.60 9.77
CA ILE A 112 14.96 -5.84 9.58
C ILE A 112 14.32 -4.68 8.82
N ASN A 113 14.68 -3.45 9.18
CA ASN A 113 14.15 -2.25 8.54
C ASN A 113 14.91 -1.91 7.26
N TYR A 114 16.20 -2.24 7.19
CA TYR A 114 17.06 -1.89 6.07
C TYR A 114 16.57 -2.52 4.77
N GLU A 115 16.34 -3.84 4.74
CA GLU A 115 15.84 -4.54 3.54
C GLU A 115 14.51 -3.95 3.05
N HIS A 116 13.55 -3.78 3.98
CA HIS A 116 12.26 -3.19 3.66
C HIS A 116 12.39 -1.76 3.12
N SER A 117 13.26 -0.93 3.70
CA SER A 117 13.47 0.44 3.24
C SER A 117 14.11 0.51 1.86
N CYS A 118 15.10 -0.35 1.56
CA CYS A 118 15.75 -0.39 0.26
C CYS A 118 14.77 -0.86 -0.84
N LEU A 119 13.98 -1.91 -0.56
CA LEU A 119 12.97 -2.41 -1.49
C LEU A 119 11.85 -1.39 -1.73
N SER A 120 11.40 -0.67 -0.71
CA SER A 120 10.39 0.39 -0.87
C SER A 120 10.95 1.55 -1.68
N ARG A 121 12.18 2.00 -1.39
CA ARG A 121 12.85 3.07 -2.15
C ARG A 121 13.00 2.71 -3.62
N SER A 122 13.39 1.48 -3.94
CA SER A 122 13.54 1.06 -5.35
C SER A 122 12.19 1.02 -6.06
N ARG A 123 11.14 0.48 -5.43
CA ARG A 123 9.78 0.49 -5.98
C ARG A 123 9.26 1.90 -6.22
N GLU A 124 9.41 2.79 -5.24
CA GLU A 124 9.01 4.19 -5.39
C GLU A 124 9.77 4.89 -6.51
N ALA A 125 11.08 4.63 -6.65
CA ALA A 125 11.88 5.20 -7.72
C ALA A 125 11.39 4.74 -9.11
N ILE A 126 11.06 3.45 -9.26
CA ILE A 126 10.50 2.90 -10.49
C ILE A 126 9.16 3.56 -10.82
N ILE A 127 8.23 3.59 -9.85
CA ILE A 127 6.91 4.18 -10.04
C ILE A 127 7.02 5.66 -10.42
N LYS A 128 7.88 6.43 -9.74
CA LYS A 128 8.12 7.84 -10.06
C LYS A 128 8.70 8.02 -11.46
N ALA A 129 9.64 7.18 -11.87
CA ALA A 129 10.20 7.21 -13.22
C ALA A 129 9.16 6.89 -14.30
N GLU A 130 8.30 5.90 -14.06
CA GLU A 130 7.19 5.56 -14.95
C GLU A 130 6.18 6.71 -15.05
N LEU A 131 5.79 7.30 -13.92
CA LEU A 131 4.87 8.45 -13.88
C LEU A 131 5.44 9.66 -14.62
N ALA A 132 6.74 9.96 -14.45
CA ALA A 132 7.41 11.05 -15.16
C ALA A 132 7.44 10.80 -16.67
N THR A 133 7.68 9.56 -17.09
CA THR A 133 7.62 9.18 -18.52
C THR A 133 6.21 9.33 -19.07
N ARG A 134 5.20 8.87 -18.33
CA ARG A 134 3.78 9.00 -18.72
C ARG A 134 3.34 10.47 -18.79
N SER A 135 3.72 11.30 -17.82
CA SER A 135 3.36 12.73 -17.82
C SER A 135 3.98 13.47 -19.00
N LYS A 136 5.24 13.18 -19.32
CA LYS A 136 5.93 13.72 -20.49
C LYS A 136 5.21 13.32 -21.78
N ASN A 137 4.93 12.03 -21.97
CA ASN A 137 4.24 11.53 -23.15
C ASN A 137 2.85 12.15 -23.32
N LEU A 138 2.13 12.35 -22.21
CA LEU A 138 0.83 13.04 -22.20
C LEU A 138 0.97 14.51 -22.62
N GLY A 139 1.96 15.22 -22.09
CA GLY A 139 2.27 16.60 -22.48
C GLY A 139 2.57 16.73 -23.98
N ASP A 140 3.42 15.86 -24.50
CA ASP A 140 3.77 15.83 -25.93
C ASP A 140 2.55 15.52 -26.81
N TYR A 141 1.68 14.61 -26.38
CA TYR A 141 0.44 14.29 -27.08
C TYR A 141 -0.52 15.49 -27.15
N LEU A 142 -0.71 16.21 -26.04
CA LEU A 142 -1.55 17.40 -26.00
C LEU A 142 -1.03 18.50 -26.93
N LEU A 143 0.29 18.72 -26.97
CA LEU A 143 0.92 19.67 -27.89
C LEU A 143 0.69 19.27 -29.36
N ARG A 144 0.80 17.98 -29.69
CA ARG A 144 0.50 17.48 -31.05
C ARG A 144 -0.97 17.72 -31.42
N LEU A 145 -1.90 17.45 -30.51
CA LEU A 145 -3.32 17.71 -30.75
C LEU A 145 -3.60 19.20 -31.00
N GLN A 146 -3.02 20.09 -30.20
CA GLN A 146 -3.17 21.54 -30.37
C GLN A 146 -2.65 22.00 -31.73
N ARG A 147 -1.46 21.54 -32.15
CA ARG A 147 -0.87 21.86 -33.46
C ARG A 147 -1.74 21.35 -34.61
N THR A 148 -2.23 20.12 -34.54
CA THR A 148 -3.11 19.55 -35.57
C THR A 148 -4.42 20.32 -35.67
N ARG A 149 -5.00 20.74 -34.54
CA ARG A 149 -6.20 21.58 -34.52
C ARG A 149 -5.95 22.96 -35.14
N ALA A 150 -4.84 23.60 -34.81
CA ALA A 150 -4.46 24.88 -35.40
C ALA A 150 -4.27 24.78 -36.92
N ARG A 151 -3.61 23.72 -37.41
CA ARG A 151 -3.45 23.46 -38.85
C ARG A 151 -4.80 23.26 -39.56
N ARG A 152 -5.72 22.49 -38.97
CA ARG A 152 -7.08 22.31 -39.52
C ARG A 152 -7.86 23.62 -39.59
N ASN A 153 -7.76 24.45 -38.55
CA ASN A 153 -8.42 25.74 -38.54
C ASN A 153 -7.85 26.67 -39.65
N MET A 154 -6.53 26.64 -39.87
CA MET A 154 -5.89 27.43 -40.93
C MET A 154 -6.33 26.95 -42.32
N SER A 155 -6.31 25.65 -42.58
CA SER A 155 -6.74 25.10 -43.86
C SER A 155 -8.22 25.38 -44.14
N SER A 156 -9.10 25.29 -43.13
CA SER A 156 -10.51 25.66 -43.31
C SER A 156 -10.70 27.15 -43.61
N SER A 157 -9.88 28.03 -43.02
CA SER A 157 -9.94 29.47 -43.30
C SER A 157 -9.38 29.82 -44.69
N GLU A 158 -8.37 29.10 -45.17
CA GLU A 158 -7.82 29.23 -46.53
C GLU A 158 -8.81 28.71 -47.58
N GLU A 159 -9.46 27.57 -47.33
CA GLU A 159 -10.54 27.03 -48.17
C GLU A 159 -11.72 28.01 -48.24
N GLU A 160 -12.16 28.58 -47.10
CA GLU A 160 -13.20 29.61 -47.06
C GLU A 160 -12.80 30.88 -47.83
N SER A 161 -11.54 31.30 -47.76
CA SER A 161 -11.00 32.46 -48.50
C SER A 161 -10.86 32.20 -50.01
N SER A 162 -10.55 30.97 -50.41
CA SER A 162 -10.50 30.57 -51.83
C SER A 162 -11.89 30.37 -52.44
N SER A 163 -12.89 29.98 -51.64
CA SER A 163 -14.29 29.81 -52.07
C SER A 163 -15.08 31.12 -52.15
N SER A 164 -14.53 32.23 -51.64
CA SER A 164 -15.19 33.55 -51.59
C SER A 164 -14.79 34.47 -52.76
N THR A 165 -14.14 33.94 -53.80
CA THR A 165 -13.88 34.70 -55.04
C THR A 165 -14.95 34.49 -56.13
N GLU A 166 -15.98 33.67 -55.87
CA GLU A 166 -17.16 33.59 -56.74
C GLU A 166 -18.45 33.73 -55.88
N GLU A 167 -19.17 34.82 -56.16
CA GLU A 167 -20.52 35.22 -55.77
C GLU A 167 -20.83 35.80 -54.36
N ASP A 168 -21.37 37.03 -54.42
CA ASP A 168 -21.99 37.84 -53.36
C ASP A 168 -23.26 37.20 -52.76
N GLY A 169 -23.41 37.29 -51.43
CA GLY A 169 -24.70 37.10 -50.74
C GLY A 169 -24.58 36.85 -49.22
N PRO A 170 -25.29 37.57 -48.33
CA PRO A 170 -25.02 37.52 -46.89
C PRO A 170 -25.69 36.32 -46.22
N GLY A 171 -24.90 35.29 -45.89
CA GLY A 171 -25.35 34.12 -45.13
C GLY A 171 -24.60 34.00 -43.81
N TYR A 172 -25.22 34.43 -42.72
CA TYR A 172 -24.72 34.29 -41.34
C TYR A 172 -24.56 32.79 -40.99
N ARG A 173 -23.38 32.20 -41.20
CA ARG A 173 -23.11 30.81 -40.79
C ARG A 173 -22.97 30.75 -39.28
N ARG A 174 -24.05 30.32 -38.61
CA ARG A 174 -24.06 30.01 -37.17
C ARG A 174 -23.10 28.85 -36.91
N HIS A 175 -21.96 29.12 -36.28
CA HIS A 175 -21.14 28.06 -35.68
C HIS A 175 -22.01 27.24 -34.71
N PRO A 176 -21.99 25.89 -34.77
CA PRO A 176 -22.61 25.10 -33.73
C PRO A 176 -21.85 25.36 -32.43
N VAL A 177 -22.51 26.03 -31.48
CA VAL A 177 -22.02 26.15 -30.11
C VAL A 177 -22.01 24.74 -29.54
N ILE A 178 -20.84 24.10 -29.53
CA ILE A 178 -20.63 22.84 -28.83
C ILE A 178 -20.81 23.17 -27.35
N ARG A 179 -22.00 22.90 -26.82
CA ARG A 179 -22.26 22.94 -25.39
C ARG A 179 -21.35 21.89 -24.76
N GLN A 180 -20.28 22.35 -24.11
CA GLN A 180 -19.54 21.49 -23.18
C GLN A 180 -20.58 20.99 -22.18
N ARG A 181 -20.90 19.69 -22.22
CA ARG A 181 -21.66 19.07 -21.13
C ARG A 181 -20.78 19.25 -19.90
N GLY A 182 -21.18 20.16 -19.01
CA GLY A 182 -20.52 20.35 -17.74
C GLY A 182 -20.48 19.00 -17.04
N ILE A 183 -19.27 18.46 -16.87
CA ILE A 183 -19.07 17.35 -15.95
C ILE A 183 -19.46 17.94 -14.60
N ARG A 184 -20.62 17.51 -14.08
CA ARG A 184 -21.09 17.89 -12.76
C ARG A 184 -20.05 17.32 -11.80
N SER A 185 -19.12 18.15 -11.35
CA SER A 185 -18.24 17.82 -10.24
C SER A 185 -19.15 17.72 -9.03
N GLU A 186 -19.60 16.50 -8.72
CA GLU A 186 -20.07 16.18 -7.39
C GLU A 186 -18.89 16.44 -6.46
N LYS A 187 -18.96 17.55 -5.73
CA LYS A 187 -18.17 17.79 -4.53
C LYS A 187 -18.51 16.66 -3.55
N GLY A 188 -17.80 15.54 -3.65
CA GLY A 188 -18.04 14.39 -2.80
C GLY A 188 -17.26 13.17 -3.24
N ARG A 189 -16.09 12.97 -2.62
CA ARG A 189 -15.25 11.75 -2.62
C ARG A 189 -14.53 11.43 -3.94
N ILE A 190 -13.30 11.94 -4.03
CA ILE A 190 -12.21 11.29 -4.80
C ILE A 190 -11.48 10.24 -3.91
N ASP A 191 -12.06 9.90 -2.75
CA ASP A 191 -11.49 8.93 -1.81
C ASP A 191 -11.81 7.48 -2.22
N CYS A 192 -11.46 7.07 -3.43
CA CYS A 192 -11.48 5.65 -3.81
C CYS A 192 -10.30 5.20 -4.70
N LEU A 193 -9.53 6.10 -5.31
CA LEU A 193 -8.45 5.71 -6.25
C LEU A 193 -7.04 6.08 -5.80
N LEU A 194 -6.88 6.73 -4.64
CA LEU A 194 -5.57 6.97 -4.01
C LEU A 194 -5.22 5.94 -2.92
N GLY A 195 -6.04 4.90 -2.74
CA GLY A 195 -5.82 3.82 -1.76
C GLY A 195 -5.13 2.56 -2.32
N LEU A 196 -4.67 2.59 -3.58
CA LEU A 196 -4.01 1.45 -4.26
C LEU A 196 -2.59 1.78 -4.75
N LEU A 197 -1.98 2.85 -4.25
CA LEU A 197 -0.57 3.17 -4.50
C LEU A 197 0.23 3.11 -3.20
#